data_AF-A0A2P6TI14-F1
#
_entry.id   AF-A0A2P6TI14-F1
#
_cell.length_a   1.000
_cell.length_b   1.000
_cell.length_c   1.000
_cell.angle_alpha   90.00
_cell.angle_beta   90.00
_cell.angle_gamma   90.00
#
_symmetry.space_group_name_H-M   'P 1'
#
loop_
_entity.id
_entity.type
_entity.pdbx_description
1 polymer ?
#
loop_
_entity_poly.entity_id
_entity_poly.type
_entity_poly.pdbx_seq_one_letter_code
_entity_poly.pdbx_strand_id
1 'polypeptide(L)' 'MDQEAPTIWSAAAHARIPDDAWEYQIRKSLNDAAYNGLDYVPYCSTMPVQPRDDNPKWLWKKKGTK' A
#
# COMPACT_ATOMS: atom_id res chain seq x y z
N MET A 1 24.71 0.43 9.27
CA MET A 1 23.25 0.58 9.13
C MET A 1 22.91 0.07 7.75
N ASP A 2 22.31 -1.10 7.65
CA ASP A 2 21.72 -1.58 6.41
C ASP A 2 20.59 -0.63 6.03
N GLN A 3 20.91 0.39 5.22
CA GLN A 3 19.88 1.17 4.55
C GLN A 3 19.29 0.23 3.50
N GLU A 4 18.18 -0.42 3.85
CA GLU A 4 17.36 -1.15 2.87
C GLU A 4 17.16 -0.24 1.66
N ALA A 5 17.58 -0.73 0.49
CA ALA A 5 17.42 0.02 -0.75
C ALA A 5 15.94 0.41 -0.90
N PRO A 6 15.63 1.64 -1.36
CA PRO A 6 14.26 2.09 -1.47
C PRO A 6 13.47 1.13 -2.35
N THR A 7 12.36 0.64 -1.82
CA THR A 7 11.45 -0.30 -2.48
C THR A 7 10.25 0.45 -3.05
N ILE A 8 9.48 -0.23 -3.91
CA ILE A 8 8.21 0.30 -4.43
C ILE A 8 7.25 0.72 -3.32
N TRP A 9 7.36 0.11 -2.13
CA TRP A 9 6.55 0.39 -0.95
C TRP A 9 7.08 1.62 -0.19
N SER A 10 8.39 1.72 0.00
CA SER A 10 8.98 2.84 0.77
C SER A 10 8.82 4.18 0.06
N ALA A 11 8.80 4.19 -1.28
CA ALA A 11 8.59 5.40 -2.07
C ALA A 11 7.19 6.02 -1.88
N ALA A 12 6.21 5.22 -1.46
CA ALA A 12 4.82 5.64 -1.26
C ALA A 12 4.35 5.54 0.21
N ALA A 13 5.24 5.19 1.14
CA ALA A 13 4.90 4.87 2.53
C ALA A 13 4.30 6.04 3.32
N HIS A 14 4.47 7.28 2.84
CA HIS A 14 3.88 8.48 3.44
C HIS A 14 2.39 8.64 3.11
N ALA A 15 1.87 7.92 2.12
CA ALA A 15 0.50 8.07 1.68
C ALA A 15 -0.49 7.43 2.66
N ARG A 16 -1.61 8.13 2.87
CA ARG A 16 -2.75 7.63 3.64
C ARG A 16 -3.80 7.08 2.69
N ILE A 17 -4.48 6.02 3.12
CA ILE A 17 -5.63 5.47 2.37
C ILE A 17 -6.64 6.61 2.22
N PRO A 18 -6.99 7.01 0.99
CA PRO A 18 -7.92 8.11 0.79
C PRO A 18 -9.34 7.66 1.17
N ASP A 19 -10.17 8.60 1.61
CA ASP A 19 -11.52 8.30 2.09
C ASP A 19 -12.40 7.70 0.98
N ASP A 20 -12.12 8.03 -0.28
CA ASP A 20 -12.80 7.54 -1.48
C ASP A 20 -12.21 6.23 -2.06
N ALA A 21 -11.31 5.56 -1.34
CA ALA A 21 -10.84 4.22 -1.67
C ALA A 21 -11.97 3.18 -1.54
N TRP A 22 -12.89 3.17 -2.51
CA TRP A 22 -14.15 2.43 -2.47
C TRP A 22 -13.94 0.94 -2.19
N GLU A 23 -12.90 0.32 -2.77
CA GLU A 23 -12.62 -1.10 -2.54
C GLU A 23 -12.26 -1.37 -1.06
N TYR A 24 -11.41 -0.51 -0.48
CA TYR A 24 -11.05 -0.60 0.93
C TYR A 24 -12.28 -0.40 1.83
N GLN A 25 -13.08 0.62 1.56
CA GLN A 25 -14.27 0.91 2.38
C GLN A 25 -15.32 -0.20 2.30
N ILE A 26 -15.55 -0.78 1.12
CA ILE A 26 -16.47 -1.91 0.95
C ILE A 26 -16.00 -3.13 1.73
N ARG A 27 -14.73 -3.55 1.57
CA ARG A 27 -14.21 -4.74 2.26
C ARG A 27 -14.16 -4.56 3.77
N LYS A 28 -13.81 -3.35 4.24
CA LYS A 28 -13.88 -2.95 5.65
C LYS A 28 -15.30 -3.04 6.20
N SER A 29 -16.28 -2.51 5.47
CA SER A 29 -17.71 -2.56 5.81
C SER A 29 -18.22 -4.01 5.90
N LEU A 30 -17.84 -4.85 4.94
CA LEU A 30 -18.18 -6.27 4.92
C LEU A 30 -17.46 -7.10 5.98
N ASN A 31 -16.41 -6.54 6.61
CA ASN A 31 -15.53 -7.24 7.55
C ASN A 31 -15.09 -8.62 6.99
N ASP A 32 -14.71 -8.65 5.72
CA ASP A 32 -14.48 -9.89 4.98
C ASP A 32 -13.08 -10.50 5.23
N ALA A 33 -12.83 -11.67 4.64
CA ALA A 33 -11.54 -12.36 4.77
C ALA A 33 -10.37 -11.54 4.17
N ALA A 34 -10.62 -10.71 3.17
CA ALA A 34 -9.59 -9.87 2.55
C ALA A 34 -9.16 -8.76 3.52
N TYR A 35 -10.11 -8.02 4.11
CA TYR A 35 -9.81 -7.00 5.12
C TYR A 35 -9.10 -7.61 6.35
N ASN A 36 -9.53 -8.80 6.76
CA ASN A 36 -8.95 -9.48 7.91
C ASN A 36 -7.57 -10.10 7.62
N GLY A 37 -7.31 -10.59 6.41
CA GLY A 37 -6.09 -11.32 6.06
C GLY A 37 -5.02 -10.55 5.27
N LEU A 38 -5.36 -9.38 4.71
CA LEU A 38 -4.49 -8.61 3.81
C LEU A 38 -4.28 -7.18 4.30
N ASP A 39 -3.12 -6.60 4.00
CA ASP A 39 -2.81 -5.19 4.18
C ASP A 39 -3.10 -4.44 2.87
N TYR A 40 -3.85 -3.34 2.96
CA TYR A 40 -4.04 -2.41 1.85
C TYR A 40 -2.93 -1.36 1.89
N VAL A 41 -1.96 -1.50 0.99
CA VAL A 41 -0.71 -0.73 1.04
C VAL A 41 -0.52 0.12 -0.22
N PRO A 42 0.05 1.34 -0.07
CA PRO A 42 0.40 2.17 -1.20
C PRO A 42 1.70 1.67 -1.85
N TYR A 43 1.78 1.75 -3.18
CA TYR A 43 2.99 1.43 -3.93
C TYR A 43 3.22 2.40 -5.10
N CYS A 44 4.49 2.61 -5.42
CA CYS A 44 4.92 3.38 -6.58
C CYS A 44 5.13 2.46 -7.79
N SER A 45 4.30 2.61 -8.83
CA SER A 45 4.41 1.78 -10.04
C SER A 45 5.57 2.16 -10.97
N THR A 46 6.21 3.28 -10.72
CA THR A 46 7.32 3.83 -11.54
C THR A 46 8.65 3.79 -10.81
N MET A 47 8.72 3.24 -9.59
CA MET A 47 10.01 2.90 -8.98
C MET A 47 10.78 1.93 -9.89
N PRO A 48 12.12 2.09 -10.04
CA PRO A 48 13.01 2.97 -9.26
C PRO A 48 13.13 4.42 -9.76
N VAL A 49 12.37 4.85 -10.77
CA VAL A 49 12.53 6.16 -11.43
C VAL A 49 12.26 7.33 -10.49
N GLN A 50 11.22 7.22 -9.65
CA GLN A 50 10.88 8.24 -8.67
C GLN A 50 11.00 7.69 -7.25
N PRO A 51 11.96 8.19 -6.43
CA PRO A 51 12.21 7.69 -5.07
C PRO A 51 11.09 8.07 -4.08
N ARG A 52 10.19 8.97 -4.49
CA ARG A 52 8.99 9.39 -3.76
C ARG A 52 7.83 9.50 -4.73
N ASP A 53 6.67 8.98 -4.34
CA ASP A 53 5.44 9.03 -5.12
C ASP A 53 4.30 9.66 -4.33
N ASP A 54 3.81 10.81 -4.79
CA ASP A 54 2.66 11.49 -4.21
C ASP A 54 1.32 11.07 -4.86
N ASN A 55 1.35 10.25 -5.92
CA ASN A 55 0.17 9.64 -6.57
C ASN A 55 0.27 8.11 -6.57
N PRO A 56 0.31 7.48 -5.38
CA PRO A 56 0.51 6.05 -5.28
C PRO A 56 -0.71 5.26 -5.77
N LYS A 57 -0.44 4.04 -6.20
CA LYS A 57 -1.47 3.03 -6.43
C LYS A 57 -1.63 2.17 -5.19
N TRP A 58 -2.74 1.46 -5.09
CA TRP A 58 -3.07 0.64 -3.93
C TRP A 58 -3.12 -0.84 -4.30
N LEU A 59 -2.62 -1.69 -3.41
CA LEU A 59 -2.66 -3.13 -3.57
C LEU A 59 -2.92 -3.81 -2.23
N TRP A 60 -3.66 -4.92 -2.28
CA TRP A 60 -3.74 -5.85 -1.17
C TRP A 60 -2.54 -6.78 -1.18
N LYS A 61 -1.78 -6.84 -0.08
CA LYS A 61 -0.74 -7.85 0.12
C LYS A 61 -1.02 -8.69 1.36
N LYS A 62 -0.53 -9.92 1.40
CA LYS A 62 -0.71 -10.79 2.57
C LYS A 62 -0.05 -10.17 3.81
N LYS A 63 -0.79 -10.13 4.92
CA LYS A 63 -0.27 -9.66 6.20
C LYS A 63 0.99 -10.44 6.59
N GLY A 64 2.02 -9.73 7.02
CA GLY A 64 3.28 -10.33 7.46
C GLY A 64 4.24 -10.77 6.35
N THR A 65 3.96 -10.44 5.08
CA THR A 65 4.96 -10.56 4.02
C THR A 65 5.94 -9.40 4.18
N LYS A 66 7.06 -9.69 4.86
CA LYS A 66 8.24 -8.82 4.95
C LYS A 66 8.93 -8.77 3.60
#